data_AF-A0A1X1GFL2-F1
#
_entry.id   AF-A0A1X1GFL2-F1
#
_cell.length_a   1.000
_cell.length_b   1.000
_cell.length_c   1.000
_cell.angle_alpha   90.00
_cell.angle_beta   90.00
_cell.angle_gamma   90.00
#
_symmetry.space_group_name_H-M   'P 1'
#
loop_
_entity.id
_entity.type
_entity.pdbx_description
1 polymer ?
#
loop_
_entity_poly.entity_id
_entity_poly.type
_entity_poly.pdbx_seq_one_letter_code
_entity_poly.pdbx_strand_id
1 'polypeptide(L)'
;MNTLFIIGNGFDMAHQLKTGYNDFRKFIIDTCKEFGSKFDFNNAINRIELEGFKNLTIPEVDEDSKKSFKDGGYYGFNYHEGNLEAYEFFFTLTEYANHDKNVDNITWNEFEKNLSKIPFKQILKDKNICLTKLNDLVCVYKLCQNAAFFDWINSKIHNPEKIKVRSKLIDSYSNAAFYLVFNYTTVLERKYNIEKNRICNIHGQVTNSDQIGTENNLVVGFKSEVPLILQAILHNSLLIKPVRKLLKENIDFFNSLSTLEEVYDFGLNIVPSDIPDIPYLKEIIKHTDSNTKFYVNDYYLTEQNKNDIQNNLKNWGYNGVVQFINMM
;
A
#
# COMPACT_ATOMS: atom_id res chain seq x y z
N MET A 1 26.16 -3.60 -16.78
CA MET A 1 24.96 -4.31 -16.33
C MET A 1 24.11 -3.38 -15.51
N ASN A 2 23.18 -2.71 -16.20
CA ASN A 2 22.18 -1.84 -15.58
C ASN A 2 20.94 -2.67 -15.27
N THR A 3 20.81 -3.08 -14.01
CA THR A 3 19.73 -3.96 -13.58
C THR A 3 18.81 -3.22 -12.60
N LEU A 4 17.50 -3.36 -12.80
CA LEU A 4 16.47 -2.84 -11.91
C LEU A 4 15.65 -4.00 -11.32
N PHE A 5 15.52 -4.03 -10.01
CA PHE A 5 14.54 -4.87 -9.32
C PHE A 5 13.33 -4.03 -8.94
N ILE A 6 12.15 -4.56 -9.19
CA ILE A 6 10.89 -3.98 -8.74
C ILE A 6 10.32 -4.89 -7.66
N ILE A 7 10.18 -4.34 -6.46
CA ILE A 7 9.87 -5.11 -5.25
C ILE A 7 8.46 -4.73 -4.77
N GLY A 8 7.54 -5.69 -4.83
CA GLY A 8 6.16 -5.57 -4.33
C GLY A 8 5.91 -6.47 -3.12
N ASN A 9 4.69 -6.45 -2.58
CA ASN A 9 4.34 -7.24 -1.39
C ASN A 9 4.57 -8.76 -1.56
N GLY A 10 4.48 -9.28 -2.79
CA GLY A 10 4.80 -10.67 -3.09
C GLY A 10 6.22 -11.08 -2.69
N PHE A 11 7.18 -10.14 -2.74
CA PHE A 11 8.54 -10.33 -2.26
C PHE A 11 8.55 -10.66 -0.76
N ASP A 12 7.94 -9.82 0.08
CA ASP A 12 7.90 -10.02 1.54
C ASP A 12 7.21 -11.34 1.90
N MET A 13 6.08 -11.64 1.25
CA MET A 13 5.34 -12.88 1.46
C MET A 13 6.18 -14.12 1.09
N ALA A 14 6.95 -14.04 0.01
CA ALA A 14 7.86 -15.11 -0.39
C ALA A 14 9.04 -15.26 0.60
N HIS A 15 9.38 -14.19 1.31
CA HIS A 15 10.29 -14.22 2.47
C HIS A 15 9.59 -14.58 3.79
N GLN A 16 8.33 -15.05 3.73
CA GLN A 16 7.51 -15.50 4.85
C GLN A 16 7.15 -14.40 5.86
N LEU A 17 7.23 -13.14 5.45
CA LEU A 17 6.69 -12.05 6.25
C LEU A 17 5.16 -12.04 6.19
N LYS A 18 4.57 -11.62 7.30
CA LYS A 18 3.12 -11.50 7.49
C LYS A 18 2.66 -10.13 7.01
N THR A 19 2.70 -9.92 5.70
CA THR A 19 2.39 -8.65 5.03
C THR A 19 1.13 -8.71 4.17
N GLY A 20 0.33 -9.78 4.28
CA GLY A 20 -0.97 -9.86 3.61
C GLY A 20 -2.04 -9.00 4.29
N TYR A 21 -3.15 -8.71 3.60
CA TYR A 21 -4.28 -8.00 4.21
C TYR A 21 -4.85 -8.76 5.42
N ASN A 22 -4.98 -10.09 5.34
CA ASN A 22 -5.45 -10.90 6.46
C ASN A 22 -4.52 -10.82 7.68
N ASP A 23 -3.22 -10.67 7.47
CA ASP A 23 -2.26 -10.48 8.55
C ASP A 23 -2.46 -9.11 9.21
N PHE A 24 -2.70 -8.05 8.41
CA PHE A 24 -3.03 -6.72 8.92
C PHE A 24 -4.35 -6.70 9.68
N ARG A 25 -5.40 -7.29 9.12
CA ARG A 25 -6.71 -7.43 9.75
C ARG A 25 -6.61 -8.17 11.08
N LYS A 26 -5.87 -9.29 11.11
CA LYS A 26 -5.61 -10.05 12.33
C LYS A 26 -4.85 -9.22 13.37
N PHE A 27 -3.84 -8.46 12.95
CA PHE A 27 -3.10 -7.56 13.84
C PHE A 27 -4.05 -6.56 14.53
N ILE A 28 -4.96 -5.92 13.81
CA ILE A 28 -5.91 -4.96 14.40
C ILE A 28 -6.77 -5.65 15.45
N ILE A 29 -7.36 -6.80 15.12
CA ILE A 29 -8.22 -7.57 16.03
C ILE A 29 -7.45 -7.99 17.29
N ASP A 30 -6.27 -8.56 17.12
CA ASP A 30 -5.46 -9.08 18.24
C ASP A 30 -4.99 -7.93 19.14
N THR A 31 -4.55 -6.81 18.55
CA THR A 31 -4.13 -5.61 19.29
C THR A 31 -5.31 -5.03 20.10
N CYS A 32 -6.47 -4.84 19.48
CA CYS A 32 -7.63 -4.34 20.22
C CYS A 32 -8.02 -5.26 21.40
N LYS A 33 -7.95 -6.58 21.21
CA LYS A 33 -8.21 -7.55 22.29
C LYS A 33 -7.17 -7.48 23.41
N GLU A 34 -5.89 -7.34 23.07
CA GLU A 34 -4.79 -7.19 24.03
C GLU A 34 -4.98 -5.94 24.90
N PHE A 35 -5.44 -4.83 24.31
CA PHE A 35 -5.76 -3.59 25.01
C PHE A 35 -7.15 -3.58 25.67
N GLY A 36 -7.85 -4.72 25.72
CA GLY A 36 -9.10 -4.87 26.48
C GLY A 36 -10.36 -4.35 25.79
N SER A 37 -10.36 -4.23 24.45
CA SER A 37 -11.55 -3.86 23.69
C SER A 37 -12.72 -4.80 23.95
N LYS A 38 -13.92 -4.21 24.07
CA LYS A 38 -15.20 -4.92 24.15
C LYS A 38 -15.92 -4.97 22.80
N PHE A 39 -15.27 -4.49 21.73
CA PHE A 39 -15.84 -4.45 20.39
C PHE A 39 -16.01 -5.86 19.82
N ASP A 40 -17.17 -6.12 19.23
CA ASP A 40 -17.48 -7.41 18.63
C ASP A 40 -17.08 -7.41 17.15
N PHE A 41 -15.81 -7.73 16.89
CA PHE A 41 -15.22 -7.76 15.55
C PHE A 41 -15.95 -8.71 14.58
N ASN A 42 -16.58 -9.77 15.08
CA ASN A 42 -17.27 -10.75 14.24
C ASN A 42 -18.68 -10.27 13.82
N ASN A 43 -19.30 -9.38 14.60
CA ASN A 43 -20.64 -8.85 14.32
C ASN A 43 -20.65 -7.39 13.86
N ALA A 44 -19.48 -6.81 13.57
CA ALA A 44 -19.37 -5.41 13.15
C ALA A 44 -20.31 -5.08 11.98
N ILE A 45 -20.36 -5.94 10.95
CA ILE A 45 -21.19 -5.72 9.76
C ILE A 45 -22.67 -5.93 10.03
N ASN A 46 -23.04 -7.03 10.69
CA ASN A 46 -24.43 -7.32 11.05
C ASN A 46 -25.08 -6.14 11.79
N ARG A 47 -24.34 -5.49 12.69
CA ARG A 47 -24.83 -4.30 13.41
C ARG A 47 -25.07 -3.12 12.48
N ILE A 48 -24.13 -2.83 11.57
CA ILE A 48 -24.27 -1.75 10.60
C ILE A 48 -25.45 -2.00 9.64
N GLU A 49 -25.66 -3.24 9.20
CA GLU A 49 -26.79 -3.60 8.33
C GLU A 49 -28.15 -3.42 9.02
N LEU A 50 -28.23 -3.73 10.32
CA LEU A 50 -29.46 -3.60 11.11
C LEU A 50 -29.74 -2.17 11.55
N GLU A 51 -28.73 -1.45 12.03
CA GLU A 51 -28.90 -0.17 12.75
C GLU A 51 -28.42 1.06 11.95
N GLY A 52 -27.70 0.83 10.84
CA GLY A 52 -26.94 1.86 10.16
C GLY A 52 -25.74 2.34 10.97
N PHE A 53 -25.18 3.50 10.62
CA PHE A 53 -23.99 4.07 11.27
C PHE A 53 -24.31 4.94 12.50
N LYS A 54 -25.55 4.91 13.01
CA LYS A 54 -26.01 5.75 14.12
C LYS A 54 -25.10 5.63 15.35
N ASN A 55 -24.76 4.38 15.69
CA ASN A 55 -23.98 4.01 16.86
C ASN A 55 -22.46 3.93 16.60
N LEU A 56 -21.99 4.30 15.40
CA LEU A 56 -20.56 4.34 15.10
C LEU A 56 -19.87 5.44 15.90
N THR A 57 -18.92 5.09 16.75
CA THR A 57 -18.02 6.07 17.41
C THR A 57 -17.06 6.65 16.38
N ILE A 58 -17.02 7.97 16.25
CA ILE A 58 -16.02 8.67 15.42
C ILE A 58 -14.95 9.20 16.37
N PRO A 59 -13.68 8.77 16.24
CA PRO A 59 -12.59 9.24 17.10
C PRO A 59 -12.46 10.76 17.03
N GLU A 60 -12.22 11.39 18.19
CA GLU A 60 -11.82 12.79 18.21
C GLU A 60 -10.39 12.94 17.68
N VAL A 61 -10.19 13.94 16.81
CA VAL A 61 -8.88 14.33 16.28
C VAL A 61 -8.69 15.80 16.60
N ASP A 62 -7.53 16.13 17.17
CA ASP A 62 -7.16 17.51 17.47
C ASP A 62 -7.00 18.35 16.18
N GLU A 63 -7.20 19.66 16.29
CA GLU A 63 -7.15 20.56 15.13
C GLU A 63 -5.75 20.67 14.52
N ASP A 64 -4.69 20.45 15.30
CA ASP A 64 -3.31 20.48 14.80
C ASP A 64 -3.05 19.29 13.87
N SER A 65 -3.51 18.09 14.23
CA SER A 65 -3.50 16.90 13.38
C SER A 65 -4.30 17.11 12.09
N LYS A 66 -5.50 17.71 12.17
CA LYS A 66 -6.30 18.03 10.97
C LYS A 66 -5.62 19.09 10.08
N LYS A 67 -5.01 20.11 10.67
CA LYS A 67 -4.34 21.20 9.96
C LYS A 67 -3.06 20.70 9.27
N SER A 68 -2.25 19.94 9.99
CA SER A 68 -1.02 19.33 9.49
C SER A 68 -1.30 18.41 8.28
N PHE A 69 -2.44 17.71 8.32
CA PHE A 69 -2.91 16.94 7.18
C PHE A 69 -3.36 17.82 5.97
N LYS A 70 -4.06 18.92 6.22
CA LYS A 70 -4.53 19.87 5.17
C LYS A 70 -3.37 20.57 4.45
N ASP A 71 -2.25 20.78 5.12
CA ASP A 71 -1.05 21.41 4.55
C ASP A 71 -0.17 20.43 3.74
N GLY A 72 -0.68 19.23 3.44
CA GLY A 72 -0.01 18.23 2.61
C GLY A 72 0.92 17.29 3.37
N GLY A 73 0.91 17.38 4.71
CA GLY A 73 1.55 16.41 5.60
C GLY A 73 0.67 15.17 5.83
N TYR A 74 1.27 14.07 6.26
CA TYR A 74 0.58 12.81 6.57
C TYR A 74 0.34 12.63 8.09
N TYR A 75 0.41 13.72 8.84
CA TYR A 75 0.53 13.70 10.30
C TYR A 75 -0.80 13.43 11.01
N GLY A 76 -0.77 12.48 11.93
CA GLY A 76 -1.62 12.48 13.12
C GLY A 76 -0.71 12.53 14.33
N PHE A 77 -0.67 13.66 15.03
CA PHE A 77 -0.15 13.69 16.39
C PHE A 77 -1.23 13.06 17.28
N ASN A 78 -0.85 12.16 18.19
CA ASN A 78 -1.71 11.54 19.22
C ASN A 78 -2.37 10.18 18.95
N TYR A 79 -2.09 9.48 17.85
CA TYR A 79 -2.38 8.05 17.81
C TYR A 79 -1.17 7.27 18.33
N HIS A 80 -1.35 6.56 19.45
CA HIS A 80 -0.38 5.61 19.98
C HIS A 80 -0.97 4.21 19.82
N GLU A 81 -0.09 3.20 19.76
CA GLU A 81 -0.50 1.80 19.73
C GLU A 81 -1.52 1.53 20.84
N GLY A 82 -2.69 1.03 20.46
CA GLY A 82 -3.79 0.77 21.39
C GLY A 82 -4.85 1.85 21.53
N ASN A 83 -4.89 2.88 20.66
CA ASN A 83 -6.08 3.73 20.53
C ASN A 83 -7.26 2.90 19.97
N LEU A 84 -8.03 2.30 20.89
CA LEU A 84 -9.13 1.40 20.58
C LEU A 84 -10.18 2.05 19.68
N GLU A 85 -10.56 3.29 19.95
CA GLU A 85 -11.57 3.99 19.14
C GLU A 85 -11.13 4.14 17.69
N ALA A 86 -9.86 4.50 17.46
CA ALA A 86 -9.29 4.64 16.13
C ALA A 86 -9.29 3.32 15.36
N TYR A 87 -8.85 2.25 16.02
CA TYR A 87 -8.75 0.93 15.42
C TYR A 87 -10.14 0.35 15.12
N GLU A 88 -11.07 0.46 16.07
CA GLU A 88 -12.44 -0.01 15.91
C GLU A 88 -13.17 0.77 14.81
N PHE A 89 -12.98 2.09 14.74
CA PHE A 89 -13.54 2.93 13.68
C PHE A 89 -12.98 2.56 12.30
N PHE A 90 -11.65 2.48 12.18
CA PHE A 90 -11.00 2.07 10.92
C PHE A 90 -11.42 0.66 10.50
N PHE A 91 -11.41 -0.29 11.44
CA PHE A 91 -11.82 -1.68 11.20
C PHE A 91 -13.25 -1.75 10.70
N THR A 92 -14.20 -1.11 11.40
CA THR A 92 -15.62 -1.16 11.03
C THR A 92 -15.87 -0.69 9.60
N LEU A 93 -15.27 0.44 9.23
CA LEU A 93 -15.45 0.99 7.88
C LEU A 93 -14.73 0.18 6.81
N THR A 94 -13.55 -0.34 7.13
CA THR A 94 -12.79 -1.22 6.23
C THR A 94 -13.52 -2.53 5.99
N GLU A 95 -14.03 -3.17 7.04
CA GLU A 95 -14.84 -4.39 6.91
C GLU A 95 -16.10 -4.11 6.11
N TYR A 96 -16.76 -2.97 6.32
CA TYR A 96 -17.93 -2.59 5.52
C TYR A 96 -17.55 -2.38 4.06
N ALA A 97 -16.42 -1.76 3.73
CA ALA A 97 -15.98 -1.67 2.33
C ALA A 97 -15.68 -3.05 1.70
N ASN A 98 -15.39 -4.05 2.53
CA ASN A 98 -15.00 -5.40 2.14
C ASN A 98 -16.13 -6.45 2.22
N HIS A 99 -17.31 -6.12 2.78
CA HIS A 99 -18.35 -7.09 3.16
C HIS A 99 -18.97 -7.89 1.98
N ASP A 100 -18.94 -7.35 0.76
CA ASP A 100 -19.40 -8.06 -0.45
C ASP A 100 -18.50 -9.26 -0.84
N LYS A 101 -17.42 -9.49 -0.09
CA LYS A 101 -16.42 -10.54 -0.33
C LYS A 101 -16.30 -11.44 0.88
N ASN A 102 -15.88 -12.68 0.63
CA ASN A 102 -15.42 -13.54 1.71
C ASN A 102 -14.16 -12.91 2.31
N VAL A 103 -14.29 -12.36 3.52
CA VAL A 103 -13.24 -11.60 4.22
C VAL A 103 -11.95 -12.40 4.37
N ASP A 104 -12.05 -13.74 4.43
CA ASP A 104 -10.88 -14.63 4.56
C ASP A 104 -10.01 -14.69 3.29
N ASN A 105 -10.49 -14.20 2.14
CA ASN A 105 -9.79 -14.32 0.85
C ASN A 105 -9.50 -12.98 0.17
N ILE A 106 -9.43 -11.88 0.92
CA ILE A 106 -9.16 -10.55 0.35
C ILE A 106 -7.66 -10.36 0.12
N THR A 107 -7.29 -10.08 -1.12
CA THR A 107 -5.91 -9.69 -1.49
C THR A 107 -5.62 -8.25 -1.10
N TRP A 108 -4.33 -7.89 -0.97
CA TRP A 108 -3.92 -6.50 -0.68
C TRP A 108 -4.49 -5.50 -1.69
N ASN A 109 -4.46 -5.85 -2.98
CA ASN A 109 -4.97 -5.00 -4.05
C ASN A 109 -6.49 -4.82 -3.98
N GLU A 110 -7.23 -5.86 -3.59
CA GLU A 110 -8.67 -5.76 -3.38
C GLU A 110 -9.01 -4.89 -2.18
N PHE A 111 -8.28 -5.04 -1.07
CA PHE A 111 -8.39 -4.14 0.08
C PHE A 111 -8.20 -2.68 -0.34
N GLU A 112 -7.10 -2.39 -1.05
CA GLU A 112 -6.83 -1.05 -1.56
C GLU A 112 -7.99 -0.57 -2.44
N LYS A 113 -8.42 -1.34 -3.44
CA LYS A 113 -9.55 -1.00 -4.31
C LYS A 113 -10.83 -0.69 -3.52
N ASN A 114 -11.12 -1.48 -2.49
CA ASN A 114 -12.34 -1.34 -1.69
C ASN A 114 -12.33 -0.08 -0.81
N LEU A 115 -11.19 0.57 -0.56
CA LEU A 115 -11.16 1.89 0.10
C LEU A 115 -11.98 2.95 -0.65
N SER A 116 -12.22 2.77 -1.96
CA SER A 116 -13.12 3.61 -2.74
C SER A 116 -14.61 3.50 -2.35
N LYS A 117 -14.98 2.47 -1.57
CA LYS A 117 -16.36 2.15 -1.18
C LYS A 117 -16.71 2.59 0.24
N ILE A 118 -15.79 3.26 0.94
CA ILE A 118 -16.04 3.70 2.31
C ILE A 118 -17.26 4.65 2.34
N PRO A 119 -18.31 4.37 3.15
CA PRO A 119 -19.62 4.98 2.99
C PRO A 119 -19.76 6.34 3.72
N PHE A 120 -18.80 7.26 3.57
CA PHE A 120 -18.76 8.50 4.35
C PHE A 120 -20.04 9.34 4.31
N LYS A 121 -20.70 9.44 3.14
CA LYS A 121 -21.97 10.18 3.02
C LYS A 121 -23.11 9.54 3.81
N GLN A 122 -23.15 8.20 3.86
CA GLN A 122 -24.15 7.48 4.63
C GLN A 122 -23.92 7.68 6.14
N ILE A 123 -22.66 7.66 6.59
CA ILE A 123 -22.30 7.93 7.98
C ILE A 123 -22.80 9.31 8.42
N LEU A 124 -22.55 10.35 7.61
CA LEU A 124 -23.03 11.70 7.92
C LEU A 124 -24.56 11.76 8.00
N LYS A 125 -25.26 11.08 7.08
CA LYS A 125 -26.72 11.01 7.07
C LYS A 125 -27.26 10.32 8.33
N ASP A 126 -26.74 9.15 8.66
CA ASP A 126 -27.24 8.34 9.79
C ASP A 126 -26.96 9.02 11.13
N LYS A 127 -25.85 9.75 11.26
CA LYS A 127 -25.49 10.50 12.46
C LYS A 127 -26.04 11.93 12.50
N ASN A 128 -26.82 12.34 11.49
CA ASN A 128 -27.36 13.70 11.35
C ASN A 128 -26.26 14.79 11.40
N ILE A 129 -25.10 14.52 10.79
CA ILE A 129 -23.97 15.44 10.67
C ILE A 129 -24.03 16.16 9.32
N CYS A 130 -23.73 17.47 9.31
CA CYS A 130 -23.74 18.28 8.09
C CYS A 130 -22.72 17.79 7.04
N LEU A 131 -23.11 17.81 5.75
CA LEU A 131 -22.24 17.44 4.62
C LEU A 131 -20.94 18.27 4.54
N THR A 132 -20.91 19.48 5.11
CA THR A 132 -19.69 20.29 5.19
C THR A 132 -18.57 19.63 6.01
N LYS A 133 -18.91 18.64 6.85
CA LYS A 133 -17.98 17.84 7.64
C LYS A 133 -17.44 16.59 6.94
N LEU A 134 -17.78 16.38 5.67
CA LEU A 134 -17.31 15.24 4.89
C LEU A 134 -15.78 15.15 4.84
N ASN A 135 -15.10 16.26 4.55
CA ASN A 135 -13.63 16.26 4.48
C ASN A 135 -12.99 15.98 5.84
N ASP A 136 -13.59 16.48 6.93
CA ASP A 136 -13.12 16.19 8.28
C ASP A 136 -13.23 14.68 8.57
N LEU A 137 -14.37 14.05 8.23
CA LEU A 137 -14.57 12.61 8.43
C LEU A 137 -13.59 11.74 7.62
N VAL A 138 -13.35 12.11 6.37
CA VAL A 138 -12.38 11.41 5.50
C VAL A 138 -10.97 11.56 6.06
N CYS A 139 -10.64 12.74 6.60
CA CYS A 139 -9.37 12.99 7.29
C CYS A 139 -9.23 12.10 8.53
N VAL A 140 -10.24 12.04 9.41
CA VAL A 140 -10.23 11.13 10.59
C VAL A 140 -9.96 9.69 10.16
N TYR A 141 -10.65 9.19 9.14
CA TYR A 141 -10.41 7.83 8.65
C TYR A 141 -9.00 7.64 8.10
N LYS A 142 -8.46 8.60 7.34
CA LYS A 142 -7.09 8.52 6.83
C LYS A 142 -6.06 8.47 7.96
N LEU A 143 -6.27 9.25 9.02
CA LEU A 143 -5.41 9.25 10.20
C LEU A 143 -5.45 7.91 10.94
N CYS A 144 -6.65 7.36 11.15
CA CYS A 144 -6.81 6.04 11.78
C CYS A 144 -6.18 4.92 10.92
N GLN A 145 -6.35 4.98 9.59
CA GLN A 145 -5.68 4.06 8.66
C GLN A 145 -4.16 4.13 8.80
N ASN A 146 -3.59 5.33 8.75
CA ASN A 146 -2.15 5.52 8.81
C ASN A 146 -1.58 5.05 10.16
N ALA A 147 -2.27 5.33 11.26
CA ALA A 147 -1.86 4.88 12.59
C ALA A 147 -1.83 3.35 12.70
N ALA A 148 -2.96 2.68 12.40
CA ALA A 148 -3.04 1.22 12.45
C ALA A 148 -2.00 0.56 11.53
N PHE A 149 -1.80 1.14 10.34
CA PHE A 149 -0.85 0.63 9.37
C PHE A 149 0.61 0.79 9.80
N PHE A 150 0.96 1.96 10.36
CA PHE A 150 2.29 2.20 10.91
C PHE A 150 2.59 1.22 12.06
N ASP A 151 1.67 1.09 13.01
CA ASP A 151 1.84 0.22 14.18
C ASP A 151 1.97 -1.25 13.78
N TRP A 152 1.23 -1.68 12.76
CA TRP A 152 1.36 -3.03 12.21
C TRP A 152 2.78 -3.29 11.68
N ILE A 153 3.28 -2.39 10.83
CA ILE A 153 4.61 -2.55 10.24
C ILE A 153 5.66 -2.46 11.35
N ASN A 154 5.58 -1.44 12.20
CA ASN A 154 6.55 -1.16 13.25
C ASN A 154 6.57 -2.22 14.36
N SER A 155 5.46 -2.90 14.66
CA SER A 155 5.45 -3.91 15.74
C SER A 155 5.64 -5.34 15.22
N LYS A 156 5.22 -5.65 13.98
CA LYS A 156 5.18 -7.04 13.48
C LYS A 156 6.10 -7.32 12.30
N ILE A 157 6.48 -6.32 11.50
CA ILE A 157 7.10 -6.54 10.18
C ILE A 157 8.50 -5.91 10.06
N HIS A 158 8.76 -4.78 10.70
CA HIS A 158 9.95 -3.94 10.46
C HIS A 158 11.31 -4.64 10.73
N ASN A 159 11.33 -5.75 11.49
CA ASN A 159 12.55 -6.51 11.77
C ASN A 159 12.57 -7.94 11.18
N PRO A 160 13.03 -8.12 9.94
CA PRO A 160 13.09 -9.41 9.26
C PRO A 160 14.27 -10.32 9.70
N GLU A 161 14.92 -10.09 10.84
CA GLU A 161 16.06 -10.90 11.29
C GLU A 161 15.77 -12.41 11.37
N LYS A 162 14.50 -12.79 11.55
CA LYS A 162 14.07 -14.20 11.60
C LYS A 162 13.78 -14.81 10.22
N ILE A 163 13.86 -14.04 9.13
CA ILE A 163 13.64 -14.56 7.78
C ILE A 163 14.74 -15.57 7.44
N LYS A 164 14.33 -16.81 7.15
CA LYS A 164 15.23 -17.90 6.73
C LYS A 164 15.41 -17.99 5.22
N VAL A 165 14.44 -17.52 4.46
CA VAL A 165 14.44 -17.57 2.99
C VAL A 165 15.32 -16.44 2.44
N ARG A 166 16.14 -16.75 1.44
CA ARG A 166 17.04 -15.80 0.79
C ARG A 166 17.17 -16.15 -0.69
N SER A 167 16.85 -15.20 -1.56
CA SER A 167 16.97 -15.30 -3.01
C SER A 167 18.44 -15.13 -3.41
N LYS A 168 19.02 -16.18 -4.01
CA LYS A 168 20.37 -16.14 -4.59
C LYS A 168 20.49 -15.10 -5.70
N LEU A 169 19.39 -14.85 -6.42
CA LEU A 169 19.33 -13.84 -7.47
C LEU A 169 19.59 -12.46 -6.88
N ILE A 170 18.94 -12.08 -5.77
CA ILE A 170 19.19 -10.76 -5.19
C ILE A 170 20.61 -10.65 -4.62
N ASP A 171 21.12 -11.73 -4.03
CA ASP A 171 22.50 -11.76 -3.53
C ASP A 171 23.54 -11.45 -4.60
N SER A 172 23.37 -12.01 -5.81
CA SER A 172 24.31 -11.78 -6.90
C SER A 172 24.29 -10.35 -7.43
N TYR A 173 23.26 -9.56 -7.13
CA TYR A 173 23.11 -8.16 -7.56
C TYR A 173 23.21 -7.14 -6.42
N SER A 174 23.57 -7.58 -5.22
CA SER A 174 23.50 -6.76 -4.01
C SER A 174 24.16 -5.37 -4.09
N ASN A 175 25.22 -5.24 -4.89
CA ASN A 175 25.92 -3.97 -5.15
C ASN A 175 25.90 -3.52 -6.61
N ALA A 176 25.10 -4.16 -7.46
CA ALA A 176 25.14 -3.97 -8.91
C ALA A 176 23.79 -3.52 -9.51
N ALA A 177 22.71 -3.55 -8.74
CA ALA A 177 21.38 -3.15 -9.19
C ALA A 177 20.80 -1.96 -8.43
N PHE A 178 19.75 -1.38 -9.02
CA PHE A 178 18.83 -0.47 -8.36
C PHE A 178 17.55 -1.22 -7.98
N TYR A 179 16.85 -0.72 -6.96
CA TYR A 179 15.65 -1.33 -6.40
C TYR A 179 14.55 -0.28 -6.28
N LEU A 180 13.45 -0.45 -7.01
CA LEU A 180 12.22 0.32 -6.82
C LEU A 180 11.27 -0.49 -5.94
N VAL A 181 10.89 0.08 -4.80
CA VAL A 181 10.33 -0.68 -3.68
C VAL A 181 8.96 -0.11 -3.29
N PHE A 182 7.94 -0.97 -3.39
CA PHE A 182 6.53 -0.66 -3.13
C PHE A 182 6.02 -1.21 -1.79
N ASN A 183 6.77 -2.12 -1.16
CA ASN A 183 6.53 -2.58 0.19
C ASN A 183 7.23 -1.66 1.21
N TYR A 184 7.07 -1.94 2.50
CA TYR A 184 7.33 -0.99 3.57
C TYR A 184 8.45 -1.45 4.54
N THR A 185 9.10 -2.56 4.21
CA THR A 185 9.99 -3.31 5.11
C THR A 185 11.45 -2.96 4.87
N THR A 186 12.34 -3.44 5.75
CA THR A 186 13.80 -3.24 5.64
C THR A 186 14.52 -4.52 5.19
N VAL A 187 13.83 -5.41 4.47
CA VAL A 187 14.39 -6.72 4.06
C VAL A 187 15.60 -6.56 3.15
N LEU A 188 15.57 -5.66 2.17
CA LEU A 188 16.69 -5.43 1.27
C LEU A 188 17.92 -4.94 2.05
N GLU A 189 17.74 -3.97 2.93
CA GLU A 189 18.82 -3.38 3.72
C GLU A 189 19.37 -4.36 4.74
N ARG A 190 18.51 -5.01 5.55
CA ARG A 190 18.96 -5.83 6.69
C ARG A 190 19.31 -7.26 6.31
N LYS A 191 18.60 -7.86 5.35
CA LYS A 191 18.89 -9.22 4.89
C LYS A 191 19.93 -9.17 3.79
N TYR A 192 19.70 -8.36 2.76
CA TYR A 192 20.55 -8.36 1.57
C TYR A 192 21.71 -7.37 1.62
N ASN A 193 21.82 -6.53 2.65
CA ASN A 193 22.85 -5.51 2.80
C ASN A 193 22.90 -4.54 1.61
N ILE A 194 21.75 -4.29 0.97
CA ILE A 194 21.65 -3.35 -0.13
C ILE A 194 21.83 -1.92 0.41
N GLU A 195 22.69 -1.15 -0.25
CA GLU A 195 22.91 0.25 0.13
C GLU A 195 21.68 1.12 -0.12
N LYS A 196 21.36 2.02 0.82
CA LYS A 196 20.16 2.87 0.76
C LYS A 196 20.09 3.76 -0.49
N ASN A 197 21.22 4.22 -1.01
CA ASN A 197 21.30 5.01 -2.26
C ASN A 197 20.91 4.22 -3.52
N ARG A 198 20.74 2.89 -3.43
CA ARG A 198 20.26 2.03 -4.51
C ARG A 198 18.77 1.70 -4.39
N ILE A 199 18.13 2.11 -3.30
CA ILE A 199 16.74 1.79 -2.99
C ILE A 199 15.88 3.04 -3.08
N CYS A 200 14.80 2.96 -3.86
CA CYS A 200 13.75 3.96 -3.90
C CYS A 200 12.47 3.37 -3.28
N ASN A 201 12.22 3.70 -2.01
CA ASN A 201 11.00 3.33 -1.29
C ASN A 201 9.84 4.26 -1.68
N ILE A 202 9.18 3.97 -2.80
CA ILE A 202 8.20 4.88 -3.44
C ILE A 202 6.93 5.08 -2.58
N HIS A 203 6.63 4.13 -1.71
CA HIS A 203 5.50 4.17 -0.78
C HIS A 203 5.93 4.38 0.69
N GLY A 204 7.16 4.84 0.90
CA GLY A 204 7.74 5.01 2.22
C GLY A 204 8.22 3.69 2.83
N GLN A 205 8.80 3.79 4.01
CA GLN A 205 9.38 2.69 4.77
C GLN A 205 9.22 2.98 6.26
N VAL A 206 9.16 1.93 7.09
CA VAL A 206 9.24 2.06 8.55
C VAL A 206 10.61 1.59 9.07
N THR A 207 11.24 2.40 9.90
CA THR A 207 12.55 2.17 10.52
C THR A 207 12.48 2.17 12.06
N ASN A 208 13.52 1.68 12.74
CA ASN A 208 13.53 1.61 14.22
C ASN A 208 13.53 2.99 14.92
N SER A 209 13.93 4.05 14.20
CA SER A 209 13.92 5.42 14.74
C SER A 209 12.60 6.13 14.54
N ASP A 210 11.67 5.50 13.81
CA ASP A 210 10.42 6.12 13.43
C ASP A 210 9.48 6.17 14.64
N GLN A 211 8.76 7.28 14.76
CA GLN A 211 7.70 7.43 15.75
C GLN A 211 6.38 7.70 15.02
N ILE A 212 5.27 7.38 15.65
CA ILE A 212 3.97 7.75 15.09
C ILE A 212 3.92 9.28 15.00
N GLY A 213 3.58 9.79 13.82
CA GLY A 213 3.60 11.24 13.55
C GLY A 213 4.94 11.80 13.08
N THR A 214 5.98 10.98 12.85
CA THR A 214 7.15 11.41 12.04
C THR A 214 6.82 11.35 10.54
N GLU A 215 7.63 12.00 9.69
CA GLU A 215 7.49 12.06 8.22
C GLU A 215 7.68 10.69 7.51
N ASN A 216 7.03 9.64 7.98
CA ASN A 216 7.00 8.36 7.31
C ASN A 216 5.87 8.44 6.30
N ASN A 217 6.23 8.73 5.05
CA ASN A 217 5.30 8.82 3.94
C ASN A 217 4.80 7.41 3.54
N LEU A 218 4.13 6.70 4.47
CA LEU A 218 3.51 5.41 4.18
C LEU A 218 2.31 5.63 3.26
N VAL A 219 2.43 5.12 2.04
CA VAL A 219 1.40 5.32 1.02
C VAL A 219 0.52 4.08 0.91
N VAL A 220 -0.64 4.14 1.57
CA VAL A 220 -1.76 3.20 1.35
C VAL A 220 -2.93 3.95 0.75
N GLY A 221 -3.53 3.39 -0.28
CA GLY A 221 -4.65 4.02 -0.97
C GLY A 221 -5.10 3.24 -2.19
N PHE A 222 -6.11 3.76 -2.88
CA PHE A 222 -6.69 3.16 -4.07
C PHE A 222 -6.36 3.96 -5.33
N LYS A 223 -6.58 3.36 -6.50
CA LYS A 223 -6.51 4.06 -7.79
C LYS A 223 -7.82 4.78 -8.07
N SER A 224 -7.77 6.07 -8.40
CA SER A 224 -8.92 6.76 -9.00
C SER A 224 -9.01 6.49 -10.50
N GLU A 225 -10.18 6.03 -10.95
CA GLU A 225 -10.56 5.96 -12.38
C GLU A 225 -11.05 7.31 -12.92
N VAL A 226 -11.33 8.27 -12.03
CA VAL A 226 -11.83 9.60 -12.38
C VAL A 226 -10.68 10.51 -12.85
N PRO A 227 -10.90 11.33 -13.91
CA PRO A 227 -9.93 12.31 -14.38
C PRO A 227 -9.43 13.22 -13.26
N LEU A 228 -8.15 13.59 -13.27
CA LEU A 228 -7.51 14.32 -12.17
C LEU A 228 -8.26 15.60 -11.77
N ILE A 229 -8.75 16.36 -12.75
CA ILE A 229 -9.47 17.62 -12.50
C ILE A 229 -10.76 17.43 -11.70
N LEU A 230 -11.31 16.21 -11.70
CA LEU A 230 -12.50 15.81 -10.96
C LEU A 230 -12.18 14.97 -9.71
N GLN A 231 -10.91 14.71 -9.40
CA GLN A 231 -10.58 13.94 -8.19
C GLN A 231 -10.86 14.72 -6.91
N ALA A 232 -10.68 16.05 -6.92
CA ALA A 232 -10.93 16.90 -5.76
C ALA A 232 -12.39 16.91 -5.29
N ILE A 233 -13.34 16.52 -6.14
CA ILE A 233 -14.77 16.43 -5.79
C ILE A 233 -15.15 15.02 -5.28
N LEU A 234 -14.22 14.06 -5.28
CA LEU A 234 -14.44 12.75 -4.71
C LEU A 234 -14.39 12.80 -3.19
N HIS A 235 -15.41 12.22 -2.57
CA HIS A 235 -15.46 12.07 -1.11
C HIS A 235 -14.28 11.24 -0.57
N ASN A 236 -13.74 10.31 -1.34
CA ASN A 236 -12.58 9.48 -0.96
C ASN A 236 -11.26 10.03 -1.49
N SER A 237 -11.19 11.31 -1.89
CA SER A 237 -10.03 11.89 -2.56
C SER A 237 -8.71 11.72 -1.79
N LEU A 238 -8.76 11.78 -0.46
CA LEU A 238 -7.60 11.58 0.42
C LEU A 238 -7.09 10.13 0.49
N LEU A 239 -7.89 9.18 0.05
CA LEU A 239 -7.55 7.76 -0.02
C LEU A 239 -7.01 7.37 -1.40
N ILE A 240 -6.93 8.29 -2.36
CA ILE A 240 -6.32 8.05 -3.66
C ILE A 240 -4.79 8.07 -3.51
N LYS A 241 -4.09 7.10 -4.10
CA LYS A 241 -2.62 7.11 -4.13
C LYS A 241 -2.11 8.34 -4.91
N PRO A 242 -1.22 9.17 -4.35
CA PRO A 242 -0.76 10.41 -4.98
C PRO A 242 0.38 10.16 -5.98
N VAL A 243 0.17 9.27 -6.95
CA VAL A 243 1.20 8.73 -7.86
C VAL A 243 2.02 9.82 -8.57
N ARG A 244 1.39 10.92 -9.01
CA ARG A 244 2.11 12.03 -9.68
C ARG A 244 3.04 12.77 -8.74
N LYS A 245 2.64 12.97 -7.48
CA LYS A 245 3.46 13.61 -6.45
C LYS A 245 4.68 12.73 -6.19
N LEU A 246 4.46 11.43 -6.01
CA LEU A 246 5.52 10.46 -5.72
C LEU A 246 6.53 10.31 -6.88
N LEU A 247 6.06 10.29 -8.13
CA LEU A 247 6.94 10.34 -9.31
C LEU A 247 7.82 11.60 -9.32
N LYS A 248 7.23 12.77 -9.01
CA LYS A 248 7.96 14.04 -8.98
C LYS A 248 8.99 14.07 -7.86
N GLU A 249 8.63 13.59 -6.67
CA GLU A 249 9.51 13.55 -5.49
C GLU A 249 10.68 12.59 -5.67
N ASN A 250 10.52 11.55 -6.50
CA ASN A 250 11.54 10.53 -6.76
C ASN A 250 12.14 10.63 -8.17
N ILE A 251 12.01 11.79 -8.84
CA ILE A 251 12.45 11.96 -10.23
C ILE A 251 13.96 11.73 -10.40
N ASP A 252 14.76 12.06 -9.39
CA ASP A 252 16.21 11.85 -9.41
C ASP A 252 16.57 10.37 -9.48
N PHE A 253 15.81 9.50 -8.80
CA PHE A 253 15.98 8.05 -8.91
C PHE A 253 15.70 7.58 -10.35
N PHE A 254 14.56 7.96 -10.93
CA PHE A 254 14.22 7.55 -12.30
C PHE A 254 15.23 8.09 -13.31
N ASN A 255 15.65 9.35 -13.18
CA ASN A 255 16.68 9.95 -14.04
C ASN A 255 18.06 9.28 -13.91
N SER A 256 18.34 8.65 -12.76
CA SER A 256 19.59 7.91 -12.56
C SER A 256 19.64 6.58 -13.31
N LEU A 257 18.49 6.06 -13.75
CA LEU A 257 18.42 4.84 -14.56
C LEU A 257 18.93 5.14 -15.98
N SER A 258 20.11 4.62 -16.31
CA SER A 258 20.52 4.50 -17.71
C SER A 258 19.75 3.37 -18.39
N THR A 259 19.94 3.19 -19.71
CA THR A 259 19.30 2.09 -20.46
C THR A 259 19.50 0.76 -19.73
N LEU A 260 18.39 0.14 -19.36
CA LEU A 260 18.34 -1.08 -18.54
C LEU A 260 18.67 -2.29 -19.42
N GLU A 261 19.53 -3.15 -18.92
CA GLU A 261 19.83 -4.44 -19.53
C GLU A 261 18.82 -5.49 -19.03
N GLU A 262 18.47 -5.43 -17.73
CA GLU A 262 17.59 -6.39 -17.09
C GLU A 262 16.63 -5.70 -16.12
N VAL A 263 15.35 -6.09 -16.16
CA VAL A 263 14.33 -5.69 -15.19
C VAL A 263 13.76 -6.94 -14.56
N TYR A 264 13.74 -7.00 -13.22
CA TYR A 264 13.17 -8.11 -12.46
C TYR A 264 11.96 -7.63 -11.65
N ASP A 265 10.76 -8.10 -12.00
CA ASP A 265 9.55 -7.81 -11.23
C ASP A 265 9.21 -8.94 -10.25
N PHE A 266 9.32 -8.63 -8.96
CA PHE A 266 9.05 -9.54 -7.84
C PHE A 266 7.64 -9.44 -7.25
N GLY A 267 6.74 -8.66 -7.84
CA GLY A 267 5.35 -8.66 -7.38
C GLY A 267 4.56 -7.40 -7.62
N LEU A 268 4.87 -6.63 -8.67
CA LEU A 268 3.88 -5.71 -9.21
C LEU A 268 2.77 -6.50 -9.90
N ASN A 269 1.56 -5.98 -9.76
CA ASN A 269 0.40 -6.56 -10.42
C ASN A 269 0.28 -5.99 -11.85
N ILE A 270 1.02 -6.54 -12.82
CA ILE A 270 1.04 -6.08 -14.22
C ILE A 270 -0.22 -6.55 -14.99
N VAL A 271 -1.41 -6.22 -14.49
CA VAL A 271 -2.70 -6.59 -15.11
C VAL A 271 -3.27 -5.49 -16.01
N PRO A 272 -4.11 -5.84 -17.01
CA PRO A 272 -4.68 -4.86 -17.93
C PRO A 272 -5.67 -3.99 -17.17
N SER A 273 -5.47 -2.67 -17.26
CA SER A 273 -6.29 -1.64 -16.61
C SER A 273 -6.35 -1.75 -15.07
N ASP A 274 -6.33 -0.58 -14.42
CA ASP A 274 -6.74 -0.45 -13.01
C ASP A 274 -5.81 -0.83 -11.86
N ILE A 275 -4.49 -0.66 -12.04
CA ILE A 275 -3.56 -0.51 -10.91
C ILE A 275 -2.95 0.90 -10.82
N PRO A 276 -2.82 1.46 -9.60
CA PRO A 276 -2.25 2.79 -9.38
C PRO A 276 -0.76 2.84 -9.76
N ASP A 277 -0.10 1.69 -9.89
CA ASP A 277 1.34 1.61 -10.09
C ASP A 277 1.77 1.71 -11.58
N ILE A 278 0.82 1.70 -12.53
CA ILE A 278 1.08 1.81 -13.98
C ILE A 278 1.98 3.01 -14.34
N PRO A 279 1.80 4.21 -13.77
CA PRO A 279 2.65 5.34 -14.11
C PRO A 279 4.13 5.11 -13.80
N TYR A 280 4.47 4.35 -12.74
CA TYR A 280 5.85 3.98 -12.44
C TYR A 280 6.40 3.00 -13.48
N LEU A 281 5.61 2.00 -13.89
CA LEU A 281 6.00 1.07 -14.96
C LEU A 281 6.23 1.79 -16.29
N LYS A 282 5.36 2.75 -16.63
CA LYS A 282 5.55 3.58 -17.83
C LYS A 282 6.81 4.43 -17.75
N GLU A 283 7.16 4.92 -16.56
CA GLU A 283 8.43 5.63 -16.36
C GLU A 283 9.62 4.70 -16.60
N ILE A 284 9.62 3.51 -15.99
CA ILE A 284 10.67 2.49 -16.18
C ILE A 284 10.84 2.11 -17.65
N ILE A 285 9.74 1.91 -18.38
CA ILE A 285 9.76 1.52 -19.80
C ILE A 285 10.52 2.54 -20.67
N LYS A 286 10.55 3.83 -20.31
CA LYS A 286 11.35 4.83 -21.02
C LYS A 286 12.86 4.56 -20.97
N HIS A 287 13.31 3.78 -20.01
CA HIS A 287 14.70 3.37 -19.83
C HIS A 287 14.97 1.97 -20.38
N THR A 288 14.09 1.43 -21.22
CA THR A 288 14.25 0.10 -21.85
C THR A 288 14.42 0.21 -23.36
N ASP A 289 15.03 -0.80 -23.97
CA ASP A 289 15.11 -0.97 -25.42
C ASP A 289 14.77 -2.41 -25.84
N SER A 290 14.98 -2.76 -27.11
CA SER A 290 14.70 -4.11 -27.62
C SER A 290 15.63 -5.20 -27.08
N ASN A 291 16.78 -4.82 -26.50
CA ASN A 291 17.75 -5.74 -25.90
C ASN A 291 17.54 -5.92 -24.40
N THR A 292 16.81 -5.01 -23.74
CA THR A 292 16.39 -5.17 -22.36
C THR A 292 15.64 -6.49 -22.19
N LYS A 293 15.95 -7.24 -21.13
CA LYS A 293 15.20 -8.43 -20.72
C LYS A 293 14.32 -8.10 -19.53
N PHE A 294 13.02 -8.37 -19.65
CA PHE A 294 12.06 -8.13 -18.58
C PHE A 294 11.63 -9.47 -18.00
N TYR A 295 12.07 -9.75 -16.79
CA TYR A 295 11.73 -10.94 -16.05
C TYR A 295 10.58 -10.66 -15.10
N VAL A 296 9.57 -11.54 -15.10
CA VAL A 296 8.41 -11.43 -14.21
C VAL A 296 8.31 -12.71 -13.38
N ASN A 297 8.15 -12.56 -12.07
CA ASN A 297 8.02 -13.70 -11.17
C ASN A 297 6.71 -14.45 -11.45
N ASP A 298 6.80 -15.76 -11.70
CA ASP A 298 5.67 -16.54 -12.22
C ASP A 298 4.91 -17.39 -11.18
N TYR A 299 5.29 -17.28 -9.91
CA TYR A 299 4.84 -18.17 -8.82
C TYR A 299 3.32 -18.35 -8.72
N TYR A 300 2.53 -17.32 -9.04
CA TYR A 300 1.05 -17.36 -9.00
C TYR A 300 0.38 -17.08 -10.36
N LEU A 301 1.14 -17.08 -11.46
CA LEU A 301 0.62 -16.65 -12.77
C LEU A 301 0.03 -17.81 -13.56
N THR A 302 -1.22 -17.64 -13.98
CA THR A 302 -1.82 -18.47 -15.03
C THR A 302 -1.28 -18.08 -16.40
N GLU A 303 -1.44 -18.95 -17.41
CA GLU A 303 -1.08 -18.60 -18.80
C GLU A 303 -1.83 -17.38 -19.33
N GLN A 304 -3.08 -17.18 -18.89
CA GLN A 304 -3.82 -15.95 -19.21
C GLN A 304 -3.12 -14.72 -18.61
N ASN A 305 -2.70 -14.79 -17.35
CA ASN A 305 -1.97 -13.68 -16.73
C ASN A 305 -0.66 -13.37 -17.48
N LYS A 306 0.08 -14.39 -17.91
CA LYS A 306 1.32 -14.21 -18.67
C LYS A 306 1.07 -13.48 -20.00
N ASN A 307 0.05 -13.90 -20.76
CA ASN A 307 -0.33 -13.24 -22.00
C ASN A 307 -0.76 -11.78 -21.78
N ASP A 308 -1.55 -11.53 -20.74
CA ASP A 308 -2.01 -10.19 -20.38
C ASP A 308 -0.82 -9.26 -20.04
N ILE A 309 0.13 -9.74 -19.24
CA ILE A 309 1.33 -9.01 -18.86
C ILE A 309 2.15 -8.64 -20.09
N GLN A 310 2.39 -9.60 -21.00
CA GLN A 310 3.12 -9.34 -22.25
C GLN A 310 2.43 -8.28 -23.10
N ASN A 311 1.11 -8.40 -23.28
CA ASN A 311 0.33 -7.43 -24.06
C ASN A 311 0.35 -6.04 -23.43
N ASN A 312 0.25 -5.94 -22.10
CA ASN A 312 0.29 -4.66 -21.38
C ASN A 312 1.63 -3.96 -21.52
N LEU A 313 2.74 -4.67 -21.29
CA LEU A 313 4.08 -4.10 -21.44
C LEU A 313 4.28 -3.59 -22.86
N LYS A 314 3.88 -4.37 -23.87
CA LYS A 314 3.91 -3.95 -25.27
C LYS A 314 3.06 -2.71 -25.54
N ASN A 315 1.83 -2.67 -25.03
CA ASN A 315 0.92 -1.52 -25.16
C ASN A 315 1.46 -0.27 -24.46
N TRP A 316 2.34 -0.42 -23.47
CA TRP A 316 3.00 0.69 -22.78
C TRP A 316 4.33 1.10 -23.42
N GLY A 317 4.76 0.44 -24.50
CA GLY A 317 5.93 0.80 -25.29
C GLY A 317 7.15 -0.09 -25.11
N TYR A 318 7.06 -1.16 -24.31
CA TYR A 318 8.17 -2.12 -24.18
C TYR A 318 8.25 -3.02 -25.42
N ASN A 319 9.43 -3.10 -26.04
CA ASN A 319 9.67 -3.86 -27.27
C ASN A 319 10.69 -4.99 -27.11
N GLY A 320 11.15 -5.26 -25.89
CA GLY A 320 12.09 -6.34 -25.60
C GLY A 320 11.41 -7.68 -25.32
N VAL A 321 12.18 -8.64 -24.81
CA VAL A 321 11.68 -9.98 -24.47
C VAL A 321 11.15 -9.99 -23.03
N VAL A 322 9.95 -10.54 -22.83
CA VAL A 322 9.41 -10.82 -21.49
C VAL A 322 9.64 -12.30 -21.18
N GLN A 323 10.22 -12.61 -20.03
CA GLN A 323 10.45 -13.96 -19.54
C GLN A 323 9.76 -14.16 -18.20
N PHE A 324 9.11 -15.31 -18.03
CA PHE A 324 8.45 -15.71 -16.80
C PHE A 324 9.33 -16.74 -16.10
N ILE A 325 9.79 -16.44 -14.89
CA ILE A 325 10.71 -17.30 -14.14
C ILE A 325 10.31 -17.33 -12.67
N ASN A 326 10.61 -18.44 -11.99
CA ASN A 326 10.55 -18.49 -10.54
C ASN A 326 11.82 -17.84 -9.97
N MET A 327 11.66 -16.72 -9.26
CA MET A 327 12.78 -15.91 -8.76
C MET A 327 13.12 -16.16 -7.27
N MET A 328 12.44 -17.11 -6.62
CA MET A 328 12.56 -17.39 -5.18
C MET A 328 13.38 -18.62 -4.86
#